data_AF-A0A3A0A991-F1
#
_entry.id   AF-A0A3A0A991-F1
#
_cell.length_a   1.000
_cell.length_b   1.000
_cell.length_c   1.000
_cell.angle_alpha   90.00
_cell.angle_beta   90.00
_cell.angle_gamma   90.00
#
_symmetry.space_group_name_H-M   'P 1'
#
loop_
_entity.id
_entity.type
_entity.pdbx_description
1 polymer ?
#
loop_
_entity_poly.entity_id
_entity_poly.type
_entity_poly.pdbx_seq_one_letter_code
_entity_poly.pdbx_strand_id
1 'polypeptide(L)' 'PISVIGTGPDLNAATENGLQRAATLLGVSVPEIMNRATITGAIEIGRNPGVVQVTFRAPLAKLDSLGLGDFVRDMYAAD' A
#
# COMPACT_ATOMS: atom_id res chain seq x y z
N PRO A 1 8.66 0.60 4.16
CA PRO A 1 7.21 0.34 4.02
C PRO A 1 6.68 1.13 2.82
N ILE A 2 5.59 0.70 2.17
CA ILE A 2 4.97 1.49 1.09
C ILE A 2 3.56 1.92 1.53
N SER A 3 3.09 3.03 0.97
CA SER A 3 1.72 3.49 1.14
C SER A 3 1.07 3.72 -0.22
N VAL A 4 -0.10 3.13 -0.42
CA VAL A 4 -0.88 3.25 -1.66
C VAL A 4 -2.13 4.09 -1.38
N ILE A 5 -2.36 5.09 -2.22
CA ILE A 5 -3.51 5.99 -2.05
C ILE A 5 -4.75 5.37 -2.70
N GLY A 6 -5.80 5.20 -1.88
CA GLY A 6 -7.15 4.87 -2.33
C GLY A 6 -8.00 6.13 -2.44
N THR A 7 -8.79 6.24 -3.50
CA THR A 7 -9.68 7.39 -3.73
C THR A 7 -11.07 6.93 -4.16
N GLY A 8 -12.12 7.54 -3.62
CA GLY A 8 -13.51 7.22 -3.94
C GLY A 8 -14.50 8.29 -3.49
N PRO A 9 -15.80 8.15 -3.81
CA PRO A 9 -16.84 9.06 -3.34
C PRO A 9 -17.02 9.05 -1.81
N ASP A 10 -16.65 7.94 -1.15
CA ASP A 10 -16.71 7.75 0.30
C ASP A 10 -15.55 6.87 0.79
N LEU A 11 -15.48 6.64 2.12
CA LEU A 11 -14.40 5.89 2.75
C LEU A 11 -14.39 4.41 2.36
N ASN A 12 -15.54 3.80 2.15
CA ASN A 12 -15.63 2.38 1.77
C ASN A 12 -15.11 2.20 0.34
N ALA A 13 -15.58 3.03 -0.58
CA ALA A 13 -15.13 3.03 -1.97
C ALA A 13 -13.64 3.38 -2.09
N ALA A 14 -13.14 4.35 -1.30
CA ALA A 14 -11.73 4.68 -1.27
C ALA A 14 -10.87 3.53 -0.73
N THR A 15 -11.35 2.80 0.27
CA THR A 15 -10.67 1.63 0.85
C THR A 15 -10.59 0.48 -0.13
N GLU A 16 -11.71 0.10 -0.75
CA GLU A 16 -11.75 -0.91 -1.81
C GLU A 16 -10.77 -0.57 -2.94
N ASN A 17 -10.79 0.70 -3.38
CA ASN A 17 -9.89 1.20 -4.41
C ASN A 17 -8.40 1.10 -4.02
N GLY A 18 -8.05 1.50 -2.80
CA GLY A 18 -6.67 1.44 -2.30
C GLY A 18 -6.15 0.02 -2.18
N LEU A 19 -6.97 -0.90 -1.67
CA LEU A 19 -6.65 -2.33 -1.56
C LEU A 19 -6.45 -2.95 -2.95
N GLN A 20 -7.35 -2.69 -3.90
CA GLN A 20 -7.24 -3.20 -5.26
C GLN A 20 -6.01 -2.63 -6.00
N ARG A 21 -5.71 -1.34 -5.83
CA ARG A 21 -4.50 -0.71 -6.39
C ARG A 21 -3.24 -1.38 -5.86
N ALA A 22 -3.15 -1.58 -4.55
CA ALA A 22 -2.00 -2.23 -3.93
C ALA A 22 -1.82 -3.68 -4.40
N ALA A 23 -2.92 -4.44 -4.49
CA ALA A 23 -2.92 -5.81 -4.98
C ALA A 23 -2.45 -5.89 -6.44
N THR A 24 -2.98 -4.99 -7.29
CA THR A 24 -2.61 -4.89 -8.71
C THR A 24 -1.14 -4.49 -8.87
N LEU A 25 -0.69 -3.48 -8.13
CA LEU A 25 0.70 -3.00 -8.18
C LEU A 25 1.69 -4.11 -7.84
N LEU A 26 1.41 -4.89 -6.79
CA LEU A 26 2.31 -5.94 -6.33
C LEU A 26 2.05 -7.30 -7.01
N GLY A 27 1.02 -7.43 -7.86
CA GLY A 27 0.63 -8.71 -8.46
C GLY A 27 0.31 -9.77 -7.41
N VAL A 28 -0.52 -9.43 -6.43
CA VAL A 28 -1.00 -10.32 -5.35
C VAL A 28 -2.52 -10.21 -5.21
N SER A 29 -3.12 -11.02 -4.35
CA SER A 29 -4.55 -10.94 -4.07
C SER A 29 -4.89 -9.81 -3.09
N VAL A 30 -6.11 -9.27 -3.17
CA VAL A 30 -6.61 -8.29 -2.20
C VAL A 30 -6.60 -8.84 -0.76
N PRO A 31 -7.00 -10.09 -0.49
CA PRO A 31 -6.87 -10.68 0.85
C PRO A 31 -5.44 -10.68 1.41
N GLU A 32 -4.41 -10.85 0.57
CA GLU A 32 -3.02 -10.72 1.02
C GLU A 32 -2.71 -9.29 1.48
N ILE A 33 -3.15 -8.28 0.73
CA ILE A 33 -2.99 -6.87 1.12
C ILE A 33 -3.72 -6.58 2.42
N MET A 34 -4.97 -7.06 2.58
CA MET A 34 -5.73 -6.90 3.83
C MET A 34 -4.94 -7.45 5.02
N ASN A 35 -4.45 -8.69 4.92
CA ASN A 35 -3.66 -9.31 5.98
C ASN A 35 -2.38 -8.51 6.28
N ARG A 36 -1.67 -8.02 5.26
CA ARG A 36 -0.46 -7.20 5.45
C ARG A 36 -0.76 -5.86 6.10
N ALA A 37 -1.85 -5.20 5.70
CA ALA A 37 -2.30 -3.95 6.30
C ALA A 37 -2.72 -4.15 7.76
N THR A 38 -3.31 -5.29 8.12
CA THR A 38 -3.65 -5.61 9.52
C THR A 38 -2.42 -5.86 10.39
N ILE A 39 -1.45 -6.65 9.89
CA ILE A 39 -0.36 -7.16 10.73
C ILE A 39 0.84 -6.20 10.76
N THR A 40 1.13 -5.52 9.65
CA THR A 40 2.39 -4.76 9.47
C THR A 40 2.16 -3.32 9.07
N GLY A 41 0.93 -2.83 9.18
CA GLY A 41 0.50 -1.61 8.52
C GLY A 41 -0.75 -1.00 9.13
N ALA A 42 -1.44 -0.20 8.32
CA ALA A 42 -2.69 0.44 8.67
C ALA A 42 -3.44 0.89 7.40
N ILE A 43 -4.74 1.13 7.55
CA ILE A 43 -5.54 1.89 6.60
C ILE A 43 -5.96 3.17 7.30
N GLU A 44 -5.48 4.31 6.80
CA GLU A 44 -5.65 5.61 7.45
C GLU A 44 -6.49 6.54 6.58
N ILE A 45 -7.30 7.40 7.20
CA ILE A 45 -8.07 8.42 6.49
C ILE A 45 -7.11 9.56 6.12
N GLY A 46 -6.80 9.68 4.83
CA GLY A 46 -5.98 10.78 4.33
C GLY A 46 -6.79 12.08 4.24
N ARG A 47 -7.99 12.02 3.66
CA ARG A 47 -8.93 13.15 3.57
C ARG A 47 -10.36 12.66 3.47
N ASN A 48 -11.16 12.98 4.50
CA ASN A 48 -12.60 12.72 4.48
C ASN A 48 -13.30 13.55 3.37
N PRO A 49 -14.27 13.00 2.62
CA PRO A 49 -14.84 11.65 2.75
C PRO A 49 -14.17 10.56 1.91
N GLY A 50 -13.20 10.87 1.06
CA GLY A 50 -12.92 10.02 -0.11
C GLY A 50 -11.47 9.63 -0.36
N VAL A 51 -10.57 9.81 0.61
CA VAL A 51 -9.15 9.48 0.44
C VAL A 51 -8.64 8.69 1.63
N VAL A 52 -8.01 7.55 1.34
CA VAL A 52 -7.37 6.69 2.33
C VAL A 52 -5.94 6.36 1.92
N GLN A 53 -5.11 6.02 2.90
CA GLN A 53 -3.74 5.57 2.73
C GLN A 53 -3.66 4.11 3.21
N VAL A 54 -3.29 3.20 2.32
CA VAL A 54 -3.09 1.78 2.63
C VAL A 54 -1.60 1.54 2.79
N THR A 55 -1.13 1.51 4.04
CA THR A 55 0.28 1.39 4.40
C THR A 55 0.58 -0.02 4.88
N PHE A 56 1.63 -0.66 4.36
CA PHE A 56 2.07 -1.99 4.80
C PHE A 56 3.52 -2.31 4.40
N ARG A 57 4.08 -3.39 4.96
CA ARG A 57 5.39 -3.92 4.53
C ARG A 57 5.23 -4.80 3.28
N ALA A 58 5.72 -4.31 2.15
CA ALA A 58 5.78 -5.06 0.89
C ALA A 58 7.07 -5.89 0.78
N PRO A 59 7.05 -7.05 0.10
CA PRO A 59 8.26 -7.83 -0.17
C PRO A 59 9.26 -7.07 -1.05
N LEU A 60 10.53 -7.03 -0.65
CA LEU A 60 11.57 -6.30 -1.38
C LEU A 60 11.72 -6.78 -2.83
N ALA A 61 11.67 -8.10 -3.06
CA ALA A 61 11.73 -8.67 -4.41
C ALA A 61 10.61 -8.15 -5.34
N LYS A 62 9.42 -7.86 -4.81
CA LYS A 62 8.34 -7.26 -5.61
C LYS A 62 8.60 -5.78 -5.88
N LEU A 63 9.15 -5.04 -4.91
CA LEU A 63 9.56 -3.65 -5.11
C LEU A 63 10.71 -3.53 -6.11
N ASP A 64 11.65 -4.47 -6.10
CA ASP A 64 12.74 -4.57 -7.07
C ASP A 64 12.20 -4.76 -8.49
N SER A 65 11.23 -5.67 -8.68
CA SER A 65 10.59 -5.87 -9.99
C SER A 65 9.83 -4.64 -10.52
N LEU A 66 9.48 -3.70 -9.63
CA LEU A 66 8.81 -2.45 -9.97
C LEU A 66 9.79 -1.27 -10.12
N GLY A 67 11.10 -1.49 -9.97
CA GLY A 67 12.10 -0.42 -9.96
C GLY A 67 12.01 0.49 -8.74
N LEU A 68 11.34 0.06 -7.66
CA LEU A 68 11.16 0.82 -6.42
C LEU A 68 12.15 0.42 -5.32
N GLY A 69 12.92 -0.66 -5.54
CA GLY A 69 13.85 -1.21 -4.56
C GLY A 69 14.94 -0.25 -4.11
N ASP A 70 15.51 0.51 -5.05
CA ASP A 70 16.61 1.43 -4.77
C ASP A 70 16.18 2.57 -3.84
N PHE A 71 14.98 3.13 -4.04
CA PHE A 71 14.42 4.15 -3.14
C PHE A 71 14.26 3.64 -1.70
N VAL A 72 13.87 2.38 -1.53
CA VAL A 72 13.71 1.77 -0.19
C VAL A 72 15.07 1.56 0.46
N ARG A 73 16.08 1.12 -0.28
CA ARG A 73 17.43 0.95 0.26
C ARG A 73 18.07 2.29 0.59
N ASP A 74 17.92 3.30 -0.25
CA ASP A 74 18.40 4.66 0.05
C ASP A 74 17.78 5.21 1.34
N MET A 75 16.47 5.02 1.52
CA MET A 75 15.74 5.51 2.69
C MET A 75 16.04 4.75 4.00
N TYR A 76 16.37 3.46 3.93
CA TYR A 76 16.45 2.60 5.13
C TYR A 76 17.77 1.84 5.31
N ALA A 77 18.65 1.82 4.31
CA ALA A 77 19.94 1.12 4.34
C ALA A 77 21.14 2.08 4.35
N ALA A 78 20.91 3.37 4.63
CA ALA A 78 21.99 4.27 5.05
C ALA A 78 22.48 3.84 6.44
N ASP A 79 23.75 3.44 6.51
CA ASP A 79 24.50 3.25 7.76
C ASP A 79 24.74 4.59 8.50
#